data_AF-A0ABC8R6F9-F1
#
_entry.id   AF-A0ABC8R6F9-F1
#
_cell.length_a   1.000
_cell.length_b   1.000
_cell.length_c   1.000
_cell.angle_alpha   90.00
_cell.angle_beta   90.00
_cell.angle_gamma   90.00
#
_symmetry.space_group_name_H-M   'P 1'
#
loop_
_entity.id
_entity.type
_entity.pdbx_description
1 polymer ?
#
loop_
_entity_poly.entity_id
_entity_poly.type
_entity_poly.pdbx_seq_one_letter_code
_entity_poly.pdbx_strand_id
1 'polypeptide(L)'
;MNMTFTLARKLADFTAEVVEYFTNYIVNDSLGIISNAHTVFADREPYKAMSDPCLELARLFSIAVDFPKTGVPAEIPPQLRVKEYPDFLEKQDKTTYTYQNA
;
A
#
# COMPACT_ATOMS: atom_id res chain seq x y z
N MET A 1 -26.27 -37.81 -2.00
CA MET A 1 -26.17 -36.43 -1.47
C MET A 1 -26.99 -35.54 -2.40
N ASN A 2 -27.95 -34.77 -1.88
CA ASN A 2 -28.97 -34.09 -2.70
C ASN A 2 -28.41 -32.82 -3.37
N MET A 3 -28.82 -32.54 -4.60
CA MET A 3 -28.25 -31.46 -5.43
C MET A 3 -28.37 -30.06 -4.79
N THR A 4 -29.43 -29.83 -4.01
CA THR A 4 -29.67 -28.63 -3.20
C THR A 4 -28.64 -28.43 -2.08
N PHE A 5 -28.20 -29.51 -1.41
CA PHE A 5 -27.16 -29.43 -0.38
C PHE A 5 -25.79 -29.04 -0.99
N THR A 6 -25.47 -29.56 -2.18
CA THR A 6 -24.23 -29.22 -2.89
C THR A 6 -24.20 -27.75 -3.31
N LEU A 7 -25.33 -27.20 -3.78
CA LEU A 7 -25.42 -25.79 -4.18
C LEU A 7 -25.29 -24.84 -2.98
N ALA A 8 -25.97 -25.14 -1.87
CA ALA A 8 -25.86 -24.35 -0.64
C ALA A 8 -24.42 -24.33 -0.10
N ARG A 9 -23.72 -25.46 -0.17
CA ARG A 9 -22.30 -25.54 0.21
C ARG A 9 -21.40 -24.71 -0.69
N LYS A 10 -21.56 -24.81 -2.03
CA LYS A 10 -20.80 -23.97 -2.97
C LYS A 10 -21.01 -22.47 -2.76
N LEU A 11 -22.24 -22.06 -2.43
CA LEU A 11 -22.53 -20.66 -2.13
C LEU A 11 -21.82 -20.21 -0.85
N ALA A 12 -21.84 -21.04 0.21
CA ALA A 12 -21.14 -20.76 1.45
C ALA A 12 -19.61 -20.65 1.24
N ASP A 13 -19.03 -21.59 0.50
CA ASP A 13 -17.59 -21.59 0.18
C ASP A 13 -17.22 -20.31 -0.62
N PHE A 14 -18.01 -19.95 -1.64
CA PHE A 14 -17.79 -18.70 -2.40
C PHE A 14 -17.88 -17.46 -1.52
N THR A 15 -18.87 -17.38 -0.61
CA THR A 15 -18.98 -16.23 0.30
C THR A 15 -17.78 -16.14 1.24
N ALA A 16 -17.26 -17.27 1.71
CA ALA A 16 -16.07 -17.29 2.57
C ALA A 16 -14.84 -16.80 1.81
N GLU A 17 -14.62 -17.27 0.58
CA GLU A 17 -13.51 -16.84 -0.28
C GLU A 17 -13.55 -15.32 -0.56
N VAL A 18 -14.73 -14.77 -0.83
CA VAL A 18 -14.89 -13.33 -1.07
C VAL A 18 -14.59 -12.52 0.18
N VAL A 19 -15.09 -12.95 1.34
CA VAL A 19 -14.83 -12.27 2.62
C VAL A 19 -13.35 -12.31 2.97
N GLU A 20 -12.70 -13.46 2.80
CA GLU A 20 -11.26 -13.61 3.02
C GLU A 20 -10.46 -12.67 2.10
N TYR A 21 -10.79 -12.62 0.81
CA TYR A 21 -10.14 -11.71 -0.13
C TYR A 21 -10.26 -10.24 0.29
N PHE A 22 -11.47 -9.77 0.60
CA PHE A 22 -11.67 -8.37 1.01
C PHE A 22 -10.96 -8.05 2.34
N THR A 23 -10.95 -8.99 3.28
CA THR A 23 -10.23 -8.83 4.55
C THR A 23 -8.74 -8.70 4.29
N ASN A 24 -8.17 -9.57 3.45
CA ASN A 24 -6.77 -9.52 3.07
C ASN A 24 -6.43 -8.22 2.31
N TYR A 25 -7.32 -7.74 1.44
CA TYR A 25 -7.14 -6.46 0.75
C TYR A 25 -7.10 -5.27 1.70
N ILE A 26 -8.06 -5.18 2.61
CA ILE A 26 -8.13 -4.06 3.56
C ILE A 26 -6.89 -4.03 4.48
N VAL A 27 -6.43 -5.20 4.94
CA VAL A 27 -5.28 -5.29 5.86
C VAL A 27 -3.95 -4.99 5.15
N ASN A 28 -3.83 -5.35 3.87
CA ASN A 28 -2.57 -5.25 3.13
C ASN A 28 -2.51 -4.06 2.14
N ASP A 29 -3.54 -3.21 2.09
CA ASP A 29 -3.50 -2.01 1.26
C ASP A 29 -2.40 -1.04 1.74
N SER A 30 -1.33 -0.99 0.97
CA SER A 30 -0.13 -0.20 1.23
C SER A 30 0.11 0.87 0.17
N LEU A 31 -0.79 1.00 -0.83
CA LEU A 31 -0.59 1.87 -1.98
C LEU A 31 -0.42 3.33 -1.57
N GLY A 32 -1.31 3.82 -0.70
CA GLY A 32 -1.24 5.18 -0.17
C GLY A 32 -0.02 5.41 0.72
N ILE A 33 0.44 4.39 1.45
CA ILE A 33 1.62 4.49 2.32
C ILE A 33 2.89 4.64 1.45
N ILE A 34 3.04 3.78 0.44
CA ILE A 34 4.17 3.81 -0.49
C ILE A 34 4.18 5.12 -1.29
N SER A 35 3.02 5.58 -1.76
CA SER A 35 2.89 6.86 -2.48
C SER A 35 3.38 8.04 -1.66
N ASN A 36 2.89 8.16 -0.41
CA ASN A 36 3.32 9.24 0.47
C ASN A 36 4.80 9.13 0.80
N ALA A 37 5.31 7.92 1.05
CA ALA A 37 6.73 7.70 1.28
C ALA A 37 7.56 8.19 0.10
N HIS A 38 7.19 7.82 -1.13
CA HIS A 38 7.89 8.24 -2.34
C HIS A 38 7.94 9.76 -2.46
N THR A 39 6.83 10.45 -2.18
CA THR A 39 6.79 11.92 -2.18
C THR A 39 7.74 12.52 -1.14
N VAL A 40 7.78 11.99 0.08
CA VAL A 40 8.67 12.51 1.13
C VAL A 40 10.14 12.26 0.80
N PHE A 41 10.49 11.06 0.31
CA PHE A 41 11.88 10.79 -0.10
C PHE A 41 12.29 11.65 -1.29
N ALA A 42 11.42 11.80 -2.30
CA ALA A 42 11.70 12.63 -3.46
C ALA A 42 11.87 14.12 -3.12
N ASP A 43 11.22 14.58 -2.06
CA ASP A 43 11.36 15.93 -1.53
C ASP A 43 12.70 16.16 -0.82
N ARG A 44 13.18 15.16 -0.06
CA ARG A 44 14.38 15.24 0.79
C ARG A 44 15.68 14.90 0.07
N GLU A 45 15.61 14.01 -0.92
CA GLU A 45 16.81 13.47 -1.56
C GLU A 45 17.36 14.40 -2.65
N PRO A 46 18.69 14.58 -2.77
CA PRO A 46 19.30 15.41 -3.82
C PRO A 46 18.92 14.97 -5.23
N TYR A 47 18.77 13.65 -5.43
CA TYR A 47 18.39 13.04 -6.70
C TYR A 47 16.87 12.91 -6.88
N LYS A 48 16.08 13.41 -5.92
CA LYS A 48 14.62 13.40 -5.95
C LYS A 48 14.06 12.01 -6.24
N ALA A 49 13.14 11.89 -7.20
CA ALA A 49 12.52 10.63 -7.62
C ALA A 49 13.51 9.60 -8.20
N MET A 50 14.74 10.01 -8.54
CA MET A 50 15.78 9.10 -9.03
C MET A 50 16.70 8.59 -7.91
N SER A 51 16.44 8.96 -6.65
CA SER A 51 17.17 8.43 -5.51
C SER A 51 16.88 6.93 -5.30
N ASP A 52 17.83 6.20 -4.70
CA ASP A 52 17.67 4.77 -4.43
C ASP A 52 16.39 4.44 -3.63
N PRO A 53 16.02 5.20 -2.57
CA PRO A 53 14.76 4.99 -1.86
C PRO A 53 13.53 5.14 -2.77
N CYS A 54 13.51 6.15 -3.65
CA CYS A 54 12.40 6.36 -4.59
C CYS A 54 12.30 5.24 -5.62
N LEU A 55 13.43 4.75 -6.15
CA LEU A 55 13.44 3.62 -7.08
C LEU A 55 12.94 2.32 -6.43
N GLU A 56 13.30 2.07 -5.17
CA GLU A 56 12.78 0.94 -4.41
C GLU A 56 11.28 1.09 -4.13
N LEU A 57 10.84 2.27 -3.70
CA LEU A 57 9.42 2.58 -3.50
C LEU A 57 8.60 2.45 -4.79
N ALA A 58 9.15 2.82 -5.94
CA ALA A 58 8.49 2.64 -7.23
C ALA A 58 8.27 1.16 -7.57
N ARG A 59 9.25 0.29 -7.25
CA ARG A 59 9.08 -1.17 -7.39
C ARG A 59 7.99 -1.69 -6.45
N LEU A 60 8.00 -1.27 -5.19
CA LEU A 60 6.98 -1.65 -4.21
C LEU A 60 5.58 -1.15 -4.63
N PHE A 61 5.49 0.04 -5.21
CA PHE A 61 4.23 0.60 -5.73
C PHE A 61 3.65 -0.29 -6.83
N SER A 62 4.50 -0.80 -7.74
CA SER A 62 4.09 -1.75 -8.77
C SER A 62 3.53 -3.05 -8.18
N ILE A 63 4.13 -3.54 -7.08
CA ILE A 63 3.62 -4.74 -6.37
C ILE A 63 2.27 -4.43 -5.72
N ALA A 64 2.13 -3.26 -5.07
CA ALA A 64 0.91 -2.87 -4.37
C ALA A 64 -0.30 -2.74 -5.32
N VAL A 65 -0.14 -2.16 -6.52
CA VAL A 65 -1.24 -2.07 -7.50
C VAL A 65 -1.65 -3.42 -8.08
N ASP A 66 -0.74 -4.40 -8.08
CA ASP A 66 -1.00 -5.76 -8.55
C ASP A 66 -1.44 -6.71 -7.43
N PHE A 67 -1.47 -6.26 -6.16
CA PHE A 67 -1.99 -7.04 -5.04
C PHE A 67 -3.40 -7.60 -5.30
N PRO A 68 -4.39 -6.83 -5.82
CA PRO A 68 -5.72 -7.38 -6.15
C PRO A 68 -5.70 -8.55 -7.13
N LYS A 69 -4.65 -8.64 -7.97
CA LYS A 69 -4.53 -9.64 -9.03
C LYS A 69 -3.70 -10.84 -8.58
N THR A 70 -2.69 -10.60 -7.75
CA THR A 70 -1.66 -11.59 -7.40
C THR A 70 -1.80 -12.14 -5.99
N GLY A 71 -2.46 -11.41 -5.08
CA GLY A 71 -2.49 -11.69 -3.65
C GLY A 71 -1.16 -11.49 -2.93
N VAL A 72 -0.13 -10.96 -3.59
CA VAL A 72 1.21 -10.76 -3.01
C VAL A 72 1.33 -9.33 -2.44
N PRO A 73 1.40 -9.15 -1.11
CA PRO A 73 1.45 -7.82 -0.51
C PRO A 73 2.82 -7.16 -0.72
N ALA A 74 2.83 -5.83 -0.83
CA ALA A 74 4.07 -5.07 -0.85
C ALA A 74 4.60 -4.86 0.58
N GLU A 75 5.78 -5.41 0.87
CA GLU A 75 6.42 -5.25 2.17
C GLU A 75 7.36 -4.05 2.18
N ILE A 76 6.97 -3.00 2.91
CA ILE A 76 7.80 -1.79 3.05
C ILE A 76 8.91 -2.07 4.07
N PRO A 77 10.20 -1.98 3.69
CA PRO A 77 11.28 -2.20 4.63
C PRO A 77 11.42 -1.02 5.62
N PRO A 78 11.98 -1.22 6.82
CA PRO A 78 12.03 -0.20 7.87
C PRO A 78 12.65 1.14 7.45
N GLN A 79 13.69 1.10 6.61
CA GLN A 79 14.38 2.30 6.13
C GLN A 79 13.53 3.18 5.20
N LEU A 80 12.48 2.62 4.57
CA LEU A 80 11.56 3.35 3.71
C LEU A 80 10.30 3.84 4.45
N ARG A 81 10.22 3.64 5.76
CA ARG A 81 9.11 4.17 6.57
C ARG A 81 9.38 5.62 6.97
N VAL A 82 8.53 6.52 6.48
CA VAL A 82 8.58 7.94 6.80
C VAL A 82 8.14 8.22 8.23
N LYS A 83 8.91 9.06 8.93
CA LYS A 83 8.63 9.52 10.30
C LYS A 83 8.04 10.94 10.36
N GLU A 84 8.37 11.76 9.37
CA GLU A 84 7.97 13.16 9.30
C GLU A 84 7.56 13.49 7.86
N TYR A 85 6.51 14.28 7.71
CA TYR A 85 5.93 14.60 6.40
C TYR A 85 6.16 16.07 6.06
N PRO A 86 6.30 16.44 4.78
CA PRO A 86 6.30 17.85 4.41
C PRO A 86 4.93 18.47 4.71
N ASP A 87 4.92 19.76 5.05
CA ASP A 87 3.72 20.55 5.35
C ASP A 87 2.68 20.54 4.20
N PHE A 88 3.11 20.55 2.95
CA PHE A 88 2.22 20.49 1.78
C PHE A 88 1.41 19.19 1.66
N LEU A 89 1.75 18.12 2.40
CA LEU A 89 0.93 16.90 2.45
C LEU A 89 -0.21 16.97 3.48
N GLU A 90 -0.30 18.06 4.26
CA GLU A 90 -1.41 18.37 5.18
C GLU A 90 -1.79 17.22 6.13
N LYS A 91 -0.80 16.44 6.58
CA LYS A 91 -0.99 15.31 7.52
C LYS A 91 -1.17 15.82 8.95
N GLN A 92 -2.39 16.20 9.32
CA GLN A 92 -2.73 16.81 10.62
C GLN A 92 -2.33 15.95 11.85
N ASP A 93 -2.27 14.62 11.70
CA ASP A 93 -1.94 13.67 12.77
C ASP A 93 -0.45 13.27 12.82
N LYS A 94 0.41 13.90 12.01
CA LYS A 94 1.83 13.56 11.89
C LYS A 94 2.73 14.75 12.17
N THR A 95 3.97 14.47 12.59
CA THR A 95 5.02 15.48 12.65
C THR A 95 5.33 15.98 11.24
N THR A 96 5.37 17.31 11.08
CA THR A 96 5.62 17.94 9.79
C THR A 96 6.90 18.77 9.77
N TYR A 97 7.49 18.92 8.58
CA TYR A 97 8.60 19.85 8.33
C TYR A 97 8.22 20.84 7.22
N THR A 98 8.79 22.04 7.29
CA THR A 98 8.54 23.09 6.30
C THR A 98 9.28 22.80 5.00
N TYR A 99 8.56 22.79 3.89
CA TYR A 99 9.14 22.69 2.55
C TYR A 99 10.04 23.90 2.25
N GLN A 100 11.30 23.64 1.86
CA GLN A 100 12.34 24.68 1.75
C GLN A 100 12.52 25.25 0.33
N ASN A 101 11.80 24.74 -0.69
CA ASN A 101 11.95 25.20 -2.08
C ASN A 101 10.79 26.14 -2.48
N ALA A 102 10.79 27.36 -1.94
CA ALA A 102 10.01 28.48 -2.47
C ALA A 102 10.88 29.33 -3.42
#